data_AF-A0A1D2A1X1-F1
#
_entry.id   AF-A0A1D2A1X1-F1
#
_cell.length_a   1.000
_cell.length_b   1.000
_cell.length_c   1.000
_cell.angle_alpha   90.00
_cell.angle_beta   90.00
_cell.angle_gamma   90.00
#
_symmetry.space_group_name_H-M   'P 1'
#
loop_
_entity.id
_entity.type
_entity.pdbx_description
1 polymer ?
#
loop_
_entity_poly.entity_id
_entity_poly.type
_entity_poly.pdbx_seq_one_letter_code
_entity_poly.pdbx_strand_id
1 'polypeptide(L)'
;MEEAIKLARKDDMDWILHVDTDELMYPAGSPGFSLQEVLGAVPSHVDSLVFPNYEALPEREDVLNPFLEVTLFKKNFQHIVSDLYFKNYVSVAHGNPNYFVTYANGKAAARIHPGLRPNGAHRWSSYEKSMEEWTSEVAAVLHYTYNRFSDLKGRRDRCDCAPTEEDAKRCFILPFDRLAFLESSLRDDNELKQFFRDHLLWKQDNVTTDLLHQGLLARLYEPQVTEWYPHGKSRFLIAHGLCCAPLRVQKGQSLEKKHSQGRRQVLEDHNDLPAGY
;
A
#
# COMPACT_ATOMS: atom_id res chain seq x y z
N MET A 1 13.27 -7.50 4.57
CA MET A 1 12.94 -8.29 3.36
C MET A 1 14.06 -9.26 2.97
N GLU A 2 15.33 -8.85 2.84
CA GLU A 2 16.40 -9.79 2.47
C GLU A 2 16.55 -10.99 3.43
N GLU A 3 16.47 -10.76 4.74
CA GLU A 3 16.46 -11.86 5.72
C GLU A 3 15.25 -12.78 5.55
N ALA A 4 14.09 -12.24 5.19
CA ALA A 4 12.89 -13.04 4.93
C ALA A 4 13.08 -13.94 3.69
N ILE A 5 13.78 -13.47 2.65
CA ILE A 5 14.13 -14.30 1.48
C ILE A 5 15.05 -15.45 1.91
N LYS A 6 16.05 -15.20 2.76
CA LYS A 6 16.96 -16.25 3.25
C LYS A 6 16.20 -17.32 4.04
N LEU A 7 15.26 -16.91 4.89
CA LEU A 7 14.40 -17.82 5.65
C LEU A 7 13.48 -18.61 4.72
N ALA A 8 12.80 -17.95 3.78
CA ALA A 8 11.93 -18.60 2.81
C ALA A 8 12.68 -19.65 1.96
N ARG A 9 13.91 -19.35 1.52
CA ARG A 9 14.79 -20.32 0.85
C ARG A 9 15.17 -21.50 1.71
N LYS A 10 15.47 -21.25 2.99
CA LYS A 10 15.83 -22.30 3.95
C LYS A 10 14.66 -23.25 4.22
N ASP A 11 13.45 -22.70 4.22
CA ASP A 11 12.21 -23.43 4.50
C ASP A 11 11.53 -23.98 3.23
N ASP A 12 12.21 -23.89 2.07
CA ASP A 12 11.74 -24.41 0.77
C ASP A 12 10.37 -23.85 0.34
N MET A 13 10.16 -22.55 0.56
CA MET A 13 8.94 -21.85 0.17
C MET A 13 8.96 -21.52 -1.33
N ASP A 14 7.84 -21.69 -2.02
CA ASP A 14 7.71 -21.36 -3.45
C ASP A 14 7.64 -19.86 -3.73
N TRP A 15 6.95 -19.12 -2.86
CA TRP A 15 6.58 -17.71 -3.04
C TRP A 15 6.88 -16.88 -1.79
N ILE A 16 7.19 -15.60 -2.00
CA ILE A 16 7.28 -14.59 -0.94
C ILE A 16 6.45 -13.36 -1.30
N LEU A 17 5.76 -12.82 -0.31
CA LEU A 17 4.94 -11.62 -0.42
C LEU A 17 5.14 -10.78 0.84
N HIS A 18 5.28 -9.48 0.66
CA HIS A 18 5.29 -8.50 1.75
C HIS A 18 3.94 -7.77 1.75
N VAL A 19 3.29 -7.71 2.90
CA VAL A 19 1.99 -7.06 3.11
C VAL A 19 2.13 -6.09 4.27
N ASP A 20 1.71 -4.84 4.07
CA ASP A 20 1.81 -3.81 5.09
C ASP A 20 0.72 -4.00 6.16
N THR A 21 0.88 -3.38 7.34
CA THR A 21 -0.07 -3.53 8.46
C THR A 21 -1.45 -2.93 8.19
N ASP A 22 -1.55 -2.07 7.19
CA ASP A 22 -2.75 -1.42 6.69
C ASP A 22 -3.27 -2.07 5.40
N GLU A 23 -2.85 -3.29 5.09
CA GLU A 23 -3.23 -3.98 3.86
C GLU A 23 -3.84 -5.37 4.10
N LEU A 24 -4.70 -5.79 3.16
CA LEU A 24 -5.31 -7.13 3.17
C LEU A 24 -5.33 -7.73 1.76
N MET A 25 -4.95 -8.99 1.63
CA MET A 25 -5.06 -9.70 0.34
C MET A 25 -6.51 -10.06 0.03
N TYR A 26 -6.92 -9.84 -1.22
CA TYR A 26 -8.29 -10.06 -1.70
C TYR A 26 -8.30 -10.94 -2.96
N PRO A 27 -8.28 -12.28 -2.80
CA PRO A 27 -8.24 -13.25 -3.90
C PRO A 27 -9.65 -13.63 -4.40
N ALA A 28 -10.57 -12.67 -4.53
CA ALA A 28 -11.98 -12.97 -4.78
C ALA A 28 -12.30 -13.62 -6.14
N GLY A 29 -11.40 -13.51 -7.12
CA GLY A 29 -11.55 -14.19 -8.40
C GLY A 29 -11.05 -15.65 -8.38
N SER A 30 -10.51 -16.13 -7.26
CA SER A 30 -10.15 -17.55 -7.11
C SER A 30 -11.30 -18.38 -6.53
N PRO A 31 -11.43 -19.65 -6.92
CA PRO A 31 -12.28 -20.59 -6.19
C PRO A 31 -11.91 -20.59 -4.70
N GLY A 32 -12.91 -20.65 -3.83
CA GLY A 32 -12.69 -20.74 -2.38
C GLY A 32 -11.98 -19.55 -1.71
N PHE A 33 -11.80 -18.40 -2.39
CA PHE A 33 -11.14 -17.21 -1.83
C PHE A 33 -9.70 -17.52 -1.34
N SER A 34 -8.90 -18.17 -2.20
CA SER A 34 -7.59 -18.73 -1.84
C SER A 34 -6.44 -18.08 -2.61
N LEU A 35 -5.54 -17.41 -1.90
CA LEU A 35 -4.30 -16.89 -2.48
C LEU A 35 -3.38 -18.03 -2.98
N GLN A 36 -3.46 -19.22 -2.37
CA GLN A 36 -2.68 -20.38 -2.80
C GLN A 36 -3.09 -20.84 -4.19
N GLU A 37 -4.40 -20.83 -4.49
CA GLU A 37 -4.91 -21.20 -5.81
C GLU A 37 -4.53 -20.15 -6.85
N VAL A 38 -4.61 -18.86 -6.51
CA VAL A 38 -4.13 -17.77 -7.38
C VAL A 38 -2.66 -17.98 -7.75
N LEU A 39 -1.78 -18.17 -6.77
CA LEU A 39 -0.35 -18.33 -6.99
C LEU A 39 0.00 -19.68 -7.65
N GLY A 40 -0.77 -20.73 -7.38
CA GLY A 40 -0.61 -22.05 -7.97
C GLY A 40 -0.98 -22.10 -9.46
N ALA A 41 -1.91 -21.23 -9.89
CA ALA A 41 -2.29 -21.10 -11.30
C ALA A 41 -1.29 -20.28 -12.13
N VAL A 42 -0.36 -19.56 -11.49
CA VAL A 42 0.65 -18.77 -12.20
C VAL A 42 1.62 -19.70 -12.96
N PRO A 43 1.84 -19.50 -14.26
CA PRO A 43 2.79 -20.30 -15.04
C PRO A 43 4.20 -20.30 -14.44
N SER A 44 4.94 -21.39 -14.62
CA SER A 44 6.27 -21.57 -14.01
C SER A 44 7.35 -20.62 -14.53
N HIS A 45 7.15 -20.00 -15.71
CA HIS A 45 8.07 -19.02 -16.28
C HIS A 45 7.87 -17.61 -15.71
N VAL A 46 6.72 -17.34 -15.09
CA VAL A 46 6.42 -16.06 -14.45
C VAL A 46 7.04 -16.03 -13.06
N ASP A 47 7.85 -15.01 -12.80
CA ASP A 47 8.63 -14.87 -11.57
C ASP A 47 7.94 -14.02 -10.51
N SER A 48 7.12 -13.06 -10.92
CA SER A 48 6.44 -12.10 -10.06
C SER A 48 4.97 -11.95 -10.47
N LEU A 49 4.07 -11.91 -9.48
CA LEU A 49 2.66 -11.60 -9.68
C LEU A 49 2.30 -10.34 -8.88
N VAL A 50 1.90 -9.28 -9.59
CA VAL A 50 1.41 -8.02 -9.02
C VAL A 50 -0.07 -8.12 -8.73
N PHE A 51 -0.45 -7.72 -7.52
CA PHE A 51 -1.82 -7.52 -7.08
C PHE A 51 -2.11 -6.01 -7.09
N PRO A 52 -2.95 -5.52 -8.01
CA PRO A 52 -3.35 -4.12 -8.04
C PRO A 52 -4.03 -3.72 -6.73
N ASN A 53 -3.78 -2.51 -6.22
CA ASN A 53 -4.37 -2.08 -4.96
C ASN A 53 -5.75 -1.45 -5.14
N TYR A 54 -6.65 -1.73 -4.21
CA TYR A 54 -7.90 -1.02 -4.03
C TYR A 54 -7.85 -0.19 -2.75
N GLU A 55 -8.13 1.11 -2.85
CA GLU A 55 -8.04 2.04 -1.72
C GLU A 55 -9.37 2.10 -0.99
N ALA A 56 -9.34 1.85 0.32
CA ALA A 56 -10.51 1.86 1.18
C ALA A 56 -11.01 3.30 1.39
N LEU A 57 -12.31 3.51 1.19
CA LEU A 57 -12.97 4.80 1.26
C LEU A 57 -13.94 4.85 2.44
N PRO A 58 -13.60 5.53 3.56
CA PRO A 58 -14.50 5.60 4.71
C PRO A 58 -15.75 6.42 4.36
N GLU A 59 -16.93 5.91 4.75
CA GLU A 59 -18.21 6.62 4.61
C GLU A 59 -18.69 7.26 5.95
N ARG A 60 -17.89 7.09 7.01
CA ARG A 60 -18.19 7.49 8.40
C ARG A 60 -16.94 8.03 9.10
N GLU A 61 -17.13 8.98 10.01
CA GLU A 61 -16.05 9.58 10.82
C GLU A 61 -15.61 8.72 12.00
N ASP A 62 -16.52 7.90 12.52
CA ASP A 62 -16.39 7.15 13.75
C ASP A 62 -15.95 5.70 13.51
N VAL A 63 -15.23 5.46 12.40
CA VAL A 63 -14.61 4.15 12.10
C VAL A 63 -13.58 3.82 13.18
N LEU A 64 -13.71 2.65 13.79
CA LEU A 64 -12.77 2.13 14.79
C LEU A 64 -11.84 1.08 14.18
N ASN A 65 -12.43 0.10 13.48
CA ASN A 65 -11.71 -0.95 12.76
C ASN A 65 -11.98 -0.88 11.25
N PRO A 66 -11.07 -0.26 10.47
CA PRO A 66 -11.25 -0.13 9.03
C PRO A 66 -11.48 -1.45 8.29
N PHE A 67 -10.80 -2.53 8.70
CA PHE A 67 -10.91 -3.85 8.07
C PHE A 67 -12.31 -4.46 8.20
N LEU A 68 -13.07 -4.06 9.23
CA LEU A 68 -14.42 -4.57 9.49
C LEU A 68 -15.52 -3.60 9.13
N GLU A 69 -15.22 -2.30 9.04
CA GLU A 69 -16.26 -1.28 8.90
C GLU A 69 -16.26 -0.60 7.52
N VAL A 70 -15.12 -0.58 6.82
CA VAL A 70 -15.03 0.09 5.51
C VAL A 70 -15.25 -0.94 4.41
N THR A 71 -16.28 -0.72 3.61
CA THR A 71 -16.68 -1.62 2.52
C THR A 71 -16.53 -1.00 1.14
N LEU A 72 -16.43 0.33 1.05
CA LEU A 72 -16.31 1.02 -0.22
C LEU A 72 -14.83 1.10 -0.61
N PHE A 73 -14.52 0.71 -1.84
CA PHE A 73 -13.16 0.71 -2.35
C PHE A 73 -13.07 1.37 -3.72
N LYS A 74 -12.01 2.14 -3.92
CA LYS A 74 -11.60 2.68 -5.21
C LYS A 74 -10.70 1.69 -5.93
N LYS A 75 -11.07 1.27 -7.14
CA LYS A 75 -10.33 0.25 -7.88
C LYS A 75 -9.13 0.82 -8.63
N ASN A 76 -8.09 -0.01 -8.75
CA ASN A 76 -6.91 0.28 -9.55
C ASN A 76 -7.27 0.39 -11.04
N PHE A 77 -6.57 1.27 -11.77
CA PHE A 77 -6.73 1.45 -13.21
C PHE A 77 -6.50 0.15 -14.01
N GLN A 78 -5.69 -0.78 -13.50
CA GLN A 78 -5.45 -2.10 -14.12
C GLN A 78 -6.69 -3.02 -14.07
N HIS A 79 -7.68 -2.72 -13.23
CA HIS A 79 -8.89 -3.53 -13.01
C HIS A 79 -10.19 -2.85 -13.46
N ILE A 80 -10.08 -1.79 -14.26
CA ILE A 80 -11.21 -1.01 -14.77
C ILE A 80 -11.00 -0.67 -16.26
N VAL A 81 -12.06 -0.23 -16.92
CA VAL A 81 -12.01 0.19 -18.32
C VAL A 81 -11.29 1.54 -18.40
N SER A 82 -10.23 1.62 -19.22
CA SER A 82 -9.36 2.81 -19.33
C SER A 82 -10.14 4.10 -19.68
N ASP A 83 -11.11 4.04 -20.60
CA ASP A 83 -11.94 5.19 -20.94
C ASP A 83 -12.73 5.74 -19.74
N LEU A 84 -13.23 4.86 -18.87
CA LEU A 84 -13.97 5.25 -17.67
C LEU A 84 -13.04 5.89 -16.64
N TYR A 85 -11.80 5.42 -16.54
CA TYR A 85 -10.79 6.01 -15.67
C TYR A 85 -10.55 7.49 -16.01
N PHE A 86 -10.25 7.80 -17.28
CA PHE A 86 -9.97 9.18 -17.68
C PHE A 86 -11.19 10.09 -17.58
N LYS A 87 -12.37 9.61 -18.03
CA LYS A 87 -13.62 10.39 -17.98
C LYS A 87 -14.02 10.78 -16.55
N ASN A 88 -13.73 9.94 -15.57
CA ASN A 88 -14.15 10.13 -14.19
C ASN A 88 -13.00 10.51 -13.25
N TYR A 89 -11.80 10.77 -13.77
CA TYR A 89 -10.61 11.02 -12.96
C TYR A 89 -10.85 12.08 -11.89
N VAL A 90 -11.45 13.22 -12.27
CA VAL A 90 -11.73 14.34 -11.36
C VAL A 90 -12.72 13.93 -10.26
N SER A 91 -13.79 13.22 -10.60
CA SER A 91 -14.78 12.74 -9.64
C SER A 91 -14.18 11.72 -8.67
N VAL A 92 -13.33 10.81 -9.16
CA VAL A 92 -12.72 9.77 -8.33
C VAL A 92 -11.58 10.30 -7.47
N ALA A 93 -10.82 11.29 -7.97
CA ALA A 93 -9.81 11.99 -7.18
C ALA A 93 -10.44 12.72 -5.98
N HIS A 94 -11.72 13.11 -6.06
CA HIS A 94 -12.47 13.67 -4.93
C HIS A 94 -11.76 14.86 -4.28
N GLY A 95 -11.32 15.81 -5.11
CA GLY A 95 -10.59 17.00 -4.67
C GLY A 95 -9.15 16.73 -4.19
N ASN A 96 -8.67 15.50 -4.26
CA ASN A 96 -7.29 15.16 -3.92
C ASN A 96 -6.33 15.36 -5.10
N PRO A 97 -5.02 15.50 -4.85
CA PRO A 97 -4.05 15.75 -5.91
C PRO A 97 -3.99 14.67 -6.99
N ASN A 98 -4.30 13.42 -6.62
CA ASN A 98 -4.20 12.25 -7.49
C ASN A 98 -5.44 11.35 -7.34
N TYR A 99 -5.62 10.43 -8.28
CA TYR A 99 -6.69 9.43 -8.24
C TYR A 99 -6.68 8.61 -6.94
N PHE A 100 -5.51 8.12 -6.52
CA PHE A 100 -5.26 7.53 -5.19
C PHE A 100 -4.66 8.60 -4.27
N VAL A 101 -5.03 8.60 -3.00
CA VAL A 101 -4.37 9.45 -2.01
C VAL A 101 -2.97 8.93 -1.67
N THR A 102 -2.77 7.61 -1.79
CA THR A 102 -1.46 6.97 -1.61
C THR A 102 -0.97 6.29 -2.90
N TYR A 103 -0.09 5.30 -2.79
CA TYR A 103 0.50 4.61 -3.93
C TYR A 103 -0.54 3.79 -4.71
N ALA A 104 -0.44 3.80 -6.04
CA ALA A 104 -1.26 2.97 -6.94
C ALA A 104 -0.50 1.70 -7.42
N ASN A 105 0.65 1.41 -6.80
CA ASN A 105 1.59 0.40 -7.25
C ASN A 105 1.11 -1.04 -6.97
N GLY A 106 0.18 -1.25 -6.03
CA GLY A 106 -0.13 -2.58 -5.55
C GLY A 106 1.00 -3.23 -4.74
N LYS A 107 0.90 -4.55 -4.57
CA LYS A 107 1.94 -5.40 -3.98
C LYS A 107 2.26 -6.54 -4.91
N ALA A 108 3.46 -7.11 -4.80
CA ALA A 108 3.85 -8.24 -5.63
C ALA A 108 4.29 -9.42 -4.78
N ALA A 109 3.86 -10.62 -5.18
CA ALA A 109 4.50 -11.86 -4.75
C ALA A 109 5.60 -12.21 -5.76
N ALA A 110 6.70 -12.81 -5.31
CA ALA A 110 7.74 -13.33 -6.19
C ALA A 110 8.10 -14.78 -5.85
N ARG A 111 8.48 -15.54 -6.86
CA ARG A 111 9.02 -16.88 -6.67
C ARG A 111 10.36 -16.82 -5.98
N ILE A 112 10.59 -17.74 -5.04
CA ILE A 112 11.87 -17.87 -4.38
C ILE A 112 12.88 -18.52 -5.32
N HIS A 113 13.99 -17.83 -5.58
CA HIS A 113 15.11 -18.39 -6.33
C HIS A 113 16.44 -17.71 -5.93
N PRO A 114 17.60 -18.29 -6.31
CA PRO A 114 18.89 -17.64 -6.14
C PRO A 114 18.94 -16.26 -6.81
N GLY A 115 19.54 -15.29 -6.11
CA GLY A 115 19.64 -13.91 -6.59
C GLY A 115 18.39 -13.04 -6.42
N LEU A 116 17.25 -13.57 -5.93
CA LEU A 116 16.08 -12.76 -5.61
C LEU A 116 16.41 -11.71 -4.53
N ARG A 117 15.95 -10.48 -4.74
CA ARG A 117 16.12 -9.35 -3.83
C ARG A 117 14.89 -8.43 -3.83
N PRO A 118 14.68 -7.65 -2.76
CA PRO A 118 13.65 -6.61 -2.78
C PRO A 118 13.99 -5.50 -3.78
N ASN A 119 12.96 -4.91 -4.37
CA ASN A 119 13.01 -3.70 -5.17
C ASN A 119 12.03 -2.66 -4.59
N GLY A 120 12.41 -2.08 -3.45
CA GLY A 120 11.49 -1.31 -2.62
C GLY A 120 10.47 -2.19 -1.89
N ALA A 121 9.43 -1.58 -1.34
CA ALA A 121 8.41 -2.25 -0.51
C ALA A 121 7.28 -2.92 -1.31
N HIS A 122 7.25 -2.74 -2.64
CA HIS A 122 6.13 -3.12 -3.50
C HIS A 122 6.51 -4.12 -4.60
N ARG A 123 7.80 -4.33 -4.85
CA ARG A 123 8.32 -5.10 -5.99
C ARG A 123 9.56 -5.90 -5.63
N TRP A 124 9.92 -6.80 -6.54
CA TRP A 124 11.09 -7.68 -6.44
C TRP A 124 11.98 -7.51 -7.67
N SER A 125 13.25 -7.83 -7.53
CA SER A 125 14.19 -7.93 -8.65
C SER A 125 15.16 -9.07 -8.42
N SER A 126 16.00 -9.37 -9.42
CA SER A 126 17.04 -10.39 -9.30
C SER A 126 18.39 -9.85 -9.74
N TYR A 127 19.43 -10.32 -9.07
CA TYR A 127 20.83 -10.11 -9.48
C TYR A 127 21.27 -11.05 -10.61
N GLU A 128 20.54 -12.14 -10.85
CA GLU A 128 20.99 -13.23 -11.73
C GLU A 128 20.24 -13.26 -13.06
N LYS A 129 19.02 -12.74 -13.11
CA LYS A 129 18.19 -12.74 -14.32
C LYS A 129 17.23 -11.57 -14.39
N SER A 130 16.68 -11.33 -15.58
CA SER A 130 15.47 -10.51 -15.72
C SER A 130 14.28 -11.23 -15.11
N MET A 131 13.41 -10.49 -14.43
CA MET A 131 12.18 -11.01 -13.84
C MET A 131 11.06 -10.92 -14.87
N GLU A 132 10.31 -12.00 -15.05
CA GLU A 132 9.02 -11.93 -15.74
C GLU A 132 7.90 -11.62 -14.74
N GLU A 133 7.27 -10.45 -14.89
CA GLU A 133 6.22 -9.95 -13.99
C GLU A 133 4.89 -9.85 -14.71
N TRP A 134 3.85 -10.47 -14.14
CA TRP A 134 2.48 -10.37 -14.60
C TRP A 134 1.61 -9.64 -13.57
N THR A 135 0.50 -9.08 -14.03
CA THR A 135 -0.53 -8.50 -13.14
C THR A 135 -1.67 -9.50 -12.99
N SER A 136 -2.08 -9.75 -11.75
CA SER A 136 -3.24 -10.59 -11.44
C SER A 136 -4.52 -9.88 -11.87
N GLU A 137 -5.40 -10.58 -12.60
CA GLU A 137 -6.76 -10.10 -12.94
C GLU A 137 -7.81 -10.54 -11.90
N VAL A 138 -7.45 -11.51 -11.04
CA VAL A 138 -8.37 -12.23 -10.16
C VAL A 138 -8.13 -11.96 -8.67
N ALA A 139 -7.10 -11.19 -8.35
CA ALA A 139 -6.75 -10.87 -6.97
C ALA A 139 -6.21 -9.44 -6.86
N ALA A 140 -6.53 -8.79 -5.75
CA ALA A 140 -6.11 -7.43 -5.42
C ALA A 140 -5.51 -7.37 -4.01
N VAL A 141 -4.91 -6.23 -3.67
CA VAL A 141 -4.58 -5.88 -2.28
C VAL A 141 -5.47 -4.71 -1.85
N LEU A 142 -6.17 -4.84 -0.73
CA LEU A 142 -6.98 -3.76 -0.16
C LEU A 142 -6.08 -2.92 0.74
N HIS A 143 -6.12 -1.60 0.59
CA HIS A 143 -5.26 -0.67 1.30
C HIS A 143 -6.07 0.31 2.16
N TYR A 144 -5.82 0.31 3.48
CA TYR A 144 -6.58 1.01 4.52
C TYR A 144 -5.75 2.12 5.19
N THR A 145 -5.36 3.15 4.43
CA THR A 145 -4.39 4.17 4.90
C THR A 145 -5.00 5.28 5.76
N TYR A 146 -6.02 5.96 5.24
CA TYR A 146 -6.61 7.16 5.83
C TYR A 146 -8.09 6.96 6.15
N ASN A 147 -8.41 5.89 6.86
CA ASN A 147 -9.79 5.52 7.16
C ASN A 147 -10.33 6.14 8.45
N ARG A 148 -9.45 6.69 9.29
CA ARG A 148 -9.80 7.31 10.57
C ARG A 148 -9.20 8.70 10.68
N PHE A 149 -9.88 9.56 11.42
CA PHE A 149 -9.36 10.89 11.75
C PHE A 149 -7.98 10.84 12.44
N SER A 150 -7.73 9.81 13.26
CA SER A 150 -6.44 9.61 13.92
C SER A 150 -5.30 9.34 12.94
N ASP A 151 -5.56 8.82 11.75
CA ASP A 151 -4.52 8.48 10.78
C ASP A 151 -3.86 9.76 10.21
N LEU A 152 -4.61 10.88 10.11
CA LEU A 152 -4.06 12.20 9.79
C LEU A 152 -3.09 12.69 10.87
N LYS A 153 -3.49 12.57 12.14
CA LYS A 153 -2.64 12.95 13.27
C LYS A 153 -1.39 12.08 13.36
N GLY A 154 -1.54 10.77 13.15
CA GLY A 154 -0.41 9.85 13.11
C GLY A 154 0.58 10.14 11.98
N ARG A 155 0.21 10.94 10.97
CA ARG A 155 1.14 11.40 9.94
C ARG A 155 2.06 12.51 10.41
N ARG A 156 1.53 13.47 11.18
CA ARG A 156 2.32 14.51 11.85
C ARG A 156 3.45 13.90 12.67
N ASP A 157 3.14 12.89 13.47
CA ASP A 157 4.06 12.31 14.44
C ASP A 157 5.21 11.49 13.81
N ARG A 158 5.28 11.40 12.46
CA ARG A 158 6.36 10.70 11.74
C ARG A 158 7.59 11.55 11.46
N CYS A 159 7.50 12.89 11.54
CA CYS A 159 8.67 13.78 11.42
C CYS A 159 8.61 14.95 12.40
N ASP A 160 9.78 15.32 12.96
CA ASP A 160 9.98 16.56 13.72
C ASP A 160 10.27 17.79 12.84
N CYS A 161 9.91 17.70 11.55
CA CYS A 161 10.13 18.73 10.56
C CYS A 161 9.28 19.98 10.82
N ALA A 162 9.75 21.16 10.41
CA ALA A 162 8.89 22.32 10.40
C ALA A 162 7.73 22.10 9.40
N PRO A 163 6.51 22.57 9.68
CA PRO A 163 5.36 22.41 8.79
C PRO A 163 5.41 23.42 7.64
N THR A 164 6.46 23.35 6.83
CA THR A 164 6.66 24.13 5.61
C THR A 164 6.55 23.22 4.40
N GLU A 165 6.17 23.78 3.25
CA GLU A 165 6.08 23.01 2.01
C GLU A 165 7.44 22.42 1.60
N GLU A 166 8.53 23.15 1.83
CA GLU A 166 9.89 22.71 1.53
C GLU A 166 10.32 21.52 2.38
N ASP A 167 10.04 21.54 3.68
CA ASP A 167 10.39 20.44 4.58
C ASP A 167 9.46 19.23 4.37
N ALA A 168 8.17 19.46 4.12
CA ALA A 168 7.24 18.39 3.77
C ALA A 168 7.70 17.64 2.51
N LYS A 169 8.22 18.35 1.49
CA LYS A 169 8.78 17.74 0.28
C LYS A 169 9.98 16.83 0.55
N ARG A 170 10.80 17.14 1.56
CA ARG A 170 11.96 16.32 1.95
C ARG A 170 11.57 15.02 2.63
N CYS A 171 10.45 15.01 3.35
CA CYS A 171 10.06 13.87 4.18
C CYS A 171 8.94 13.01 3.61
N PHE A 172 8.14 13.57 2.73
CA PHE A 172 7.01 12.87 2.13
C PHE A 172 7.12 12.91 0.61
N ILE A 173 7.14 11.73 0.01
CA ILE A 173 7.19 11.58 -1.45
C ILE A 173 5.81 11.90 -2.05
N LEU A 174 4.75 11.45 -1.39
CA LEU A 174 3.38 11.56 -1.90
C LEU A 174 2.77 12.96 -1.66
N PRO A 175 2.10 13.55 -2.67
CA PRO A 175 1.46 14.86 -2.53
C PRO A 175 0.42 14.92 -1.40
N PHE A 176 -0.43 13.91 -1.27
CA PHE A 176 -1.43 13.89 -0.20
C PHE A 176 -0.79 13.71 1.18
N ASP A 177 0.29 12.94 1.29
CA ASP A 177 1.01 12.81 2.58
C ASP A 177 1.64 14.14 3.02
N ARG A 178 2.11 14.96 2.07
CA ARG A 178 2.56 16.34 2.35
C ARG A 178 1.40 17.19 2.86
N LEU A 179 0.26 17.14 2.17
CA LEU A 179 -0.95 17.85 2.55
C LEU A 179 -1.42 17.42 3.95
N ALA A 180 -1.56 16.13 4.19
CA ALA A 180 -1.94 15.58 5.50
C ALA A 180 -0.98 16.02 6.61
N PHE A 181 0.34 16.02 6.37
CA PHE A 181 1.32 16.52 7.33
C PHE A 181 1.16 18.01 7.63
N LEU A 182 1.02 18.85 6.61
CA LEU A 182 0.85 20.29 6.79
C LEU A 182 -0.45 20.59 7.53
N GLU A 183 -1.57 20.00 7.09
CA GLU A 183 -2.87 20.29 7.66
C GLU A 183 -2.97 19.79 9.11
N SER A 184 -2.43 18.61 9.42
CA SER A 184 -2.39 18.10 10.81
C SER A 184 -1.43 18.86 11.73
N SER A 185 -0.51 19.65 11.17
CA SER A 185 0.45 20.46 11.93
C SER A 185 -0.02 21.90 12.13
N LEU A 186 -0.80 22.44 11.19
CA LEU A 186 -1.18 23.86 11.15
C LEU A 186 -2.60 24.12 11.66
N ARG A 187 -3.51 23.15 11.54
CA ARG A 187 -4.92 23.30 11.90
C ARG A 187 -5.23 22.82 13.30
N ASP A 188 -6.30 23.35 13.88
CA ASP A 188 -6.89 22.76 15.08
C ASP A 188 -7.71 21.49 14.78
N ASP A 189 -8.19 20.81 15.81
CA ASP A 189 -8.94 19.57 15.68
C ASP A 189 -10.26 19.71 14.91
N ASN A 190 -10.94 20.87 14.97
CA ASN A 190 -12.20 21.08 14.27
C ASN A 190 -11.96 21.34 12.79
N GLU A 191 -10.96 22.17 12.48
CA GLU A 191 -10.53 22.47 11.12
C GLU A 191 -9.96 21.23 10.42
N LEU A 192 -9.19 20.40 11.13
CA LEU A 192 -8.66 19.14 10.61
C LEU A 192 -9.78 18.10 10.41
N LYS A 193 -10.79 18.06 11.28
CA LYS A 193 -11.98 17.21 11.06
C LYS A 193 -12.73 17.64 9.80
N GLN A 194 -12.85 18.93 9.55
CA GLN A 194 -13.46 19.42 8.33
C GLN A 194 -12.64 19.01 7.10
N PHE A 195 -11.31 19.13 7.16
CA PHE A 195 -10.42 18.61 6.12
C PHE A 195 -10.63 17.10 5.87
N PHE A 196 -10.73 16.29 6.92
CA PHE A 196 -11.02 14.86 6.81
C PHE A 196 -12.35 14.59 6.07
N ARG A 197 -13.41 15.35 6.41
CA ARG A 197 -14.72 15.24 5.74
C ARG A 197 -14.67 15.59 4.26
N ASP A 198 -13.90 16.61 3.91
CA ASP A 198 -13.89 17.14 2.55
C ASP A 198 -13.02 16.29 1.61
N HIS A 199 -11.95 15.68 2.13
CA HIS A 199 -10.97 14.98 1.30
C HIS A 199 -11.04 13.45 1.37
N LEU A 200 -11.44 12.89 2.51
CA LEU A 200 -11.31 11.45 2.79
C LEU A 200 -12.65 10.74 2.98
N LEU A 201 -13.68 11.44 3.46
CA LEU A 201 -15.01 10.85 3.60
C LEU A 201 -15.79 10.85 2.30
N TRP A 202 -16.37 9.69 2.01
CA TRP A 202 -17.27 9.51 0.88
C TRP A 202 -18.72 9.49 1.35
N LYS A 203 -19.60 10.13 0.57
CA LYS A 203 -21.03 10.21 0.88
C LYS A 203 -21.80 9.19 0.06
N GLN A 204 -22.89 8.68 0.61
CA GLN A 204 -23.84 7.88 -0.16
C GLN A 204 -24.72 8.80 -1.00
N ASP A 205 -24.15 9.37 -2.06
CA ASP A 205 -24.83 10.28 -2.97
C ASP A 205 -24.87 9.73 -4.41
N ASN A 206 -25.42 10.53 -5.32
CA ASN A 206 -25.55 10.16 -6.73
C ASN A 206 -24.20 9.97 -7.42
N VAL A 207 -23.14 10.68 -7.00
CA VAL A 207 -21.80 10.55 -7.59
C VAL A 207 -21.22 9.20 -7.21
N THR A 208 -21.25 8.84 -5.92
CA THR A 208 -20.77 7.52 -5.47
C THR A 208 -21.58 6.38 -6.09
N THR A 209 -22.89 6.55 -6.22
CA THR A 209 -23.75 5.55 -6.88
C THR A 209 -23.41 5.36 -8.35
N ASP A 210 -23.17 6.45 -9.09
CA ASP A 210 -22.77 6.40 -10.50
C ASP A 210 -21.39 5.74 -10.68
N LEU A 211 -20.41 6.09 -9.84
CA LEU A 211 -19.08 5.47 -9.89
C LEU A 211 -19.09 3.98 -9.55
N LEU A 212 -20.00 3.53 -8.67
CA LEU A 212 -20.26 2.11 -8.40
C LEU A 212 -20.86 1.41 -9.63
N HIS A 213 -21.86 2.01 -10.28
CA HIS A 213 -22.47 1.45 -11.49
C HIS A 213 -21.48 1.34 -12.65
N GLN A 214 -20.55 2.28 -12.75
CA GLN A 214 -19.47 2.26 -13.73
C GLN A 214 -18.32 1.30 -13.37
N GLY A 215 -18.33 0.72 -12.18
CA GLY A 215 -17.31 -0.23 -11.71
C GLY A 215 -15.96 0.39 -11.37
N LEU A 216 -15.92 1.71 -11.15
CA LEU A 216 -14.73 2.45 -10.67
C LEU A 216 -14.58 2.31 -9.16
N LEU A 217 -15.70 2.26 -8.45
CA LEU A 217 -15.79 1.86 -7.06
C LEU A 217 -16.37 0.45 -6.95
N ALA A 218 -16.10 -0.22 -5.83
CA ALA A 218 -16.72 -1.50 -5.49
C ALA A 218 -17.08 -1.54 -4.01
N ARG A 219 -18.13 -2.29 -3.67
CA ARG A 219 -18.43 -2.67 -2.29
C ARG A 219 -17.95 -4.09 -2.03
N LEU A 220 -17.01 -4.25 -1.11
CA LEU A 220 -16.44 -5.54 -0.71
C LEU A 220 -16.77 -5.79 0.77
N TYR A 221 -17.24 -6.99 1.09
CA TYR A 221 -17.74 -7.34 2.43
C TYR A 221 -17.02 -8.55 3.03
N GLU A 222 -16.31 -9.32 2.22
CA GLU A 222 -15.58 -10.52 2.57
C GLU A 222 -14.61 -10.31 3.75
N PRO A 223 -13.85 -9.18 3.85
CA PRO A 223 -13.00 -8.93 5.02
C PRO A 223 -13.75 -9.06 6.36
N GLN A 224 -15.04 -8.70 6.39
CA GLN A 224 -15.88 -8.74 7.60
C GLN A 224 -16.35 -10.16 7.96
N VAL A 225 -16.48 -11.03 6.96
CA VAL A 225 -17.04 -12.39 7.13
C VAL A 225 -15.97 -13.37 7.60
N THR A 226 -14.71 -13.17 7.19
CA THR A 226 -13.60 -14.08 7.49
C THR A 226 -13.16 -14.06 8.96
N GLU A 227 -13.35 -12.95 9.68
CA GLU A 227 -13.03 -12.86 11.12
C GLU A 227 -14.02 -13.63 12.01
N TRP A 228 -15.20 -13.97 11.49
CA TRP A 228 -16.27 -14.66 12.21
C TRP A 228 -16.18 -16.19 12.21
N TYR A 229 -15.27 -16.80 11.43
CA TYR A 229 -15.06 -18.26 11.42
C TYR A 229 -13.76 -18.64 12.14
N PRO A 230 -13.80 -19.04 13.42
CA PRO A 230 -12.68 -19.72 14.03
C PRO A 230 -12.67 -21.14 13.48
N HIS A 231 -11.77 -21.47 12.55
CA HIS A 231 -11.01 -22.74 12.50
C HIS A 231 -10.37 -22.95 11.11
N GLY A 232 -9.04 -23.14 11.12
CA GLY A 232 -8.30 -23.72 10.00
C GLY A 232 -6.85 -23.24 9.99
N LYS A 233 -5.92 -24.07 10.47
CA LYS A 233 -4.48 -23.76 10.47
C LYS A 233 -3.97 -23.60 9.04
N SER A 234 -3.89 -22.37 8.55
CA SER A 234 -3.08 -22.04 7.38
C SER A 234 -1.69 -21.61 7.86
N ARG A 235 -0.68 -22.44 7.56
CA ARG A 235 0.74 -22.10 7.77
C ARG A 235 1.10 -20.96 6.82
N PHE A 236 0.97 -19.72 7.28
CA PHE A 236 1.57 -18.56 6.64
C PHE A 236 2.42 -17.81 7.65
N LEU A 237 3.68 -17.59 7.30
CA LEU A 237 4.51 -16.60 7.96
C LEU A 237 4.23 -15.26 7.26
N ILE A 238 3.25 -14.51 7.76
CA ILE A 238 3.13 -13.09 7.40
C ILE A 238 4.26 -12.38 8.15
N ALA A 239 5.28 -11.93 7.44
CA ALA A 239 6.35 -11.12 8.02
C ALA A 239 5.81 -9.72 8.31
N HIS A 240 5.18 -9.54 9.47
CA HIS A 240 4.83 -8.21 9.97
C HIS A 240 6.13 -7.42 10.22
N GLY A 241 6.26 -6.25 9.57
CA GLY A 241 7.28 -5.28 9.90
C GLY A 241 7.05 -4.70 11.29
N LEU A 242 7.78 -5.20 12.30
CA LEU A 242 7.84 -4.56 13.61
C LEU A 242 8.54 -3.19 13.49
N CYS A 243 7.80 -2.11 13.74
CA CYS A 243 8.36 -0.79 13.99
C CYS A 243 8.56 -0.59 15.50
N CYS A 244 9.83 -0.45 15.88
CA CYS A 244 10.43 0.25 17.03
C CYS A 244 9.91 0.04 18.48
N ALA A 245 10.76 -0.59 19.30
CA ALA A 245 11.06 -0.14 20.66
C ALA A 245 12.57 -0.32 20.94
N PRO A 246 13.25 0.61 21.65
CA PRO A 246 14.70 0.58 21.79
C PRO A 246 15.12 -0.45 22.84
N LEU A 247 15.80 -1.52 22.42
CA LEU A 247 16.52 -2.39 23.34
C LEU A 247 17.82 -1.72 23.77
N ARG A 248 17.81 -1.27 25.02
CA ARG A 248 18.94 -0.70 25.76
C ARG A 248 20.01 -1.76 25.95
N VAL A 249 21.08 -1.73 25.15
CA VAL A 249 22.26 -2.59 25.35
C VAL A 249 23.27 -1.87 26.23
N GLN A 250 23.61 -2.49 27.37
CA GLN A 250 24.69 -2.05 28.27
C GLN A 250 26.07 -2.22 27.61
N LYS A 251 26.97 -1.30 27.96
CA LYS A 251 28.36 -1.15 27.50
C LYS A 251 29.21 -2.43 27.62
N GLY A 252 30.10 -2.65 26.65
CA GLY A 252 31.24 -3.57 26.78
C GLY A 252 32.20 -3.58 25.58
N GLN A 253 33.20 -2.69 25.62
CA GLN A 253 34.56 -2.78 25.05
C GLN A 253 34.80 -2.79 23.51
N SER A 254 35.29 -1.63 23.04
CA SER A 254 36.51 -1.38 22.24
C SER A 254 36.96 -2.40 21.19
N LEU A 255 37.09 -1.94 19.93
CA LEU A 255 38.36 -1.89 19.18
C LEU A 255 38.22 -1.01 17.92
N GLU A 256 39.14 -0.05 17.77
CA GLU A 256 39.27 0.86 16.64
C GLU A 256 39.80 0.16 15.37
N LYS A 257 39.37 0.61 14.18
CA LYS A 257 40.26 1.10 13.10
C LYS A 257 39.50 1.75 11.92
N LYS A 258 40.20 2.70 11.30
CA LYS A 258 39.78 3.78 10.38
C LYS A 258 39.67 3.41 8.88
N HIS A 259 39.08 4.36 8.14
CA HIS A 259 39.19 4.69 6.69
C HIS A 259 38.27 3.90 5.74
N SER A 260 37.65 4.46 4.69
CA SER A 260 37.74 5.75 3.99
C SER A 260 36.52 5.97 3.07
N GLN A 261 36.33 7.23 2.66
CA GLN A 261 35.35 7.80 1.73
C GLN A 261 35.03 7.00 0.45
N GLY A 262 33.79 7.13 -0.01
CA GLY A 262 33.35 6.74 -1.35
C GLY A 262 31.95 7.26 -1.68
N ARG A 263 31.87 8.51 -2.13
CA ARG A 263 30.65 9.19 -2.61
C ARG A 263 30.24 8.56 -3.95
N ARG A 264 29.01 8.06 -4.08
CA ARG A 264 28.37 7.79 -5.39
C ARG A 264 26.95 8.32 -5.39
N GLN A 265 26.70 9.19 -6.36
CA GLN A 265 25.40 9.77 -6.70
C GLN A 265 24.39 8.66 -6.99
N VAL A 266 23.21 8.79 -6.40
CA VAL A 266 22.01 8.06 -6.79
C VAL A 266 21.43 8.82 -7.98
N LEU A 267 21.18 8.10 -9.07
CA LEU A 267 20.45 8.59 -10.24
C LEU A 267 19.00 8.80 -9.84
N GLU A 268 18.52 10.03 -10.02
CA GLU A 268 17.12 10.42 -9.90
C GLU A 268 16.38 9.95 -11.17
N ASP A 269 15.42 9.04 -11.00
CA ASP A 269 14.44 8.74 -12.05
C ASP A 269 13.38 9.86 -12.03
N HIS A 270 13.52 10.78 -12.97
CA HIS A 270 12.52 11.80 -13.30
C HIS A 270 11.26 11.14 -13.87
N ASN A 271 10.16 11.15 -13.11
CA ASN A 271 8.81 11.01 -13.65
C ASN A 271 8.23 12.42 -13.85
N ASP A 272 8.60 13.05 -14.97
CA ASP A 272 7.85 14.14 -15.56
C ASP A 272 7.36 13.66 -16.93
N LEU A 273 6.05 13.47 -17.07
CA LEU A 273 5.40 13.51 -18.38
C LEU A 273 4.50 14.73 -18.45
N PRO A 274 4.50 15.45 -19.59
CA PRO A 274 4.02 16.82 -19.67
C PRO A 274 2.50 16.89 -19.76
N ALA A 275 1.95 17.94 -19.15
CA ALA A 275 0.62 18.44 -19.47
C ALA A 275 0.56 18.87 -20.94
N GLY A 276 -0.43 18.39 -21.68
CA GLY A 276 -0.66 18.82 -23.05
C GLY A 276 -1.88 18.16 -23.71
N TYR A 277 -2.95 18.95 -23.78
CA TYR A 277 -4.23 18.81 -24.50
C TYR A 277 -5.34 18.00 -23.84
#